data_AF-A0A090X0T1-F1
#
_entry.id   AF-A0A090X0T1-F1
#
_cell.length_a   1.000
_cell.length_b   1.000
_cell.length_c   1.000
_cell.angle_alpha   90.00
_cell.angle_beta   90.00
_cell.angle_gamma   90.00
#
_symmetry.space_group_name_H-M   'P 1'
#
loop_
_entity.id
_entity.type
_entity.pdbx_description
1 polymer ?
#
loop_
_entity_poly.entity_id
_entity_poly.type
_entity_poly.pdbx_seq_one_letter_code
_entity_poly.pdbx_strand_id
1 'polypeptide(L)'
;MLKKVFLCFGILISIGTIQAQEPYKFTEVINLEATPVISQGRTGTCWSFSSTSFLESEIMRLTGQRIDLSEMYTVRNTYPKKADNYVMRQGKAQFSEGGLAHDVLNSVAEYGLVPHTAYTGLLDGETNHNHAELVAVLKSMVDTYVDNLVKS
;
A
#
# COMPACT_ATOMS: atom_id res chain seq x y z
N MET A 1 45.01 -30.79 20.42
CA MET A 1 45.23 -29.37 20.04
C MET A 1 44.94 -29.10 18.56
N LEU A 2 45.30 -29.99 17.63
CA LEU A 2 45.12 -29.80 16.18
C LEU A 2 43.67 -29.55 15.71
N LYS A 3 42.67 -30.23 16.27
CA LYS A 3 41.24 -30.00 15.94
C LYS A 3 40.73 -28.59 16.26
N LYS A 4 41.26 -27.94 17.31
CA LYS A 4 40.88 -26.57 17.68
C LYS A 4 41.48 -25.56 16.69
N VAL A 5 42.67 -25.85 16.13
CA VAL A 5 43.32 -25.01 15.11
C VAL A 5 42.54 -25.06 13.78
N PHE A 6 42.10 -26.24 13.34
CA PHE A 6 41.25 -26.36 12.15
C PHE A 6 39.88 -25.68 12.30
N LEU A 7 39.29 -25.72 13.50
CA LEU A 7 38.03 -25.04 13.81
C LEU A 7 38.19 -23.50 13.73
N CYS A 8 39.27 -22.95 14.28
CA CYS A 8 39.56 -21.51 14.20
C CYS A 8 39.85 -21.05 12.76
N PHE A 9 40.53 -21.87 11.95
CA PHE A 9 40.82 -21.54 10.56
C PHE A 9 39.56 -21.55 9.67
N GLY A 10 38.62 -22.47 9.91
CA GLY A 10 37.32 -22.48 9.22
C GLY A 10 36.43 -21.28 9.54
N ILE A 11 36.49 -20.76 10.78
CA ILE A 11 35.75 -19.54 11.18
C ILE A 11 36.34 -18.30 10.51
N LEU A 12 37.67 -18.19 10.41
CA LEU A 12 38.35 -17.08 9.71
C LEU A 12 38.03 -17.02 8.22
N ILE A 13 37.94 -18.16 7.53
CA ILE A 13 37.58 -18.21 6.10
C ILE A 13 36.11 -17.78 5.87
N SER A 14 35.21 -18.15 6.79
CA SER A 14 33.79 -17.80 6.72
C SER A 14 33.52 -16.30 6.94
N ILE A 15 34.39 -15.60 7.67
CA ILE A 15 34.27 -14.15 7.89
C ILE A 15 34.75 -13.37 6.66
N GLY A 16 35.75 -13.89 5.93
CA GLY A 16 36.29 -13.25 4.73
C GLY A 16 35.35 -13.25 3.51
N THR A 17 34.40 -14.19 3.44
CA THR A 17 33.44 -14.27 2.33
C THR A 17 32.27 -13.29 2.44
N ILE A 18 32.00 -12.74 3.63
CA ILE A 18 30.91 -11.77 3.85
C ILE A 18 31.26 -10.38 3.28
N GLN A 19 32.56 -10.06 3.16
CA GLN A 19 33.02 -8.76 2.63
C GLN A 19 33.27 -8.73 1.11
N ALA A 20 33.05 -9.82 0.38
CA ALA A 20 33.43 -9.93 -1.04
C ALA A 20 32.36 -9.45 -2.05
N GLN A 21 31.18 -9.04 -1.59
CA GLN A 21 30.13 -8.52 -2.48
C GLN A 21 30.22 -6.99 -2.51
N GLU A 22 30.79 -6.43 -3.59
CA GLU A 22 30.75 -4.98 -3.82
C GLU A 22 29.29 -4.50 -3.83
N PRO A 23 28.95 -3.40 -3.13
CA PRO A 23 27.60 -2.86 -3.14
C PRO A 23 27.20 -2.46 -4.56
N TYR A 24 25.93 -2.67 -4.91
CA TYR A 24 25.40 -2.22 -6.20
C TYR A 24 25.59 -0.70 -6.33
N LYS A 25 26.23 -0.28 -7.41
CA LYS A 25 26.40 1.14 -7.78
C LYS A 25 25.45 1.45 -8.91
N PHE A 26 24.44 2.27 -8.62
CA PHE A 26 23.47 2.72 -9.60
C PHE A 26 23.89 4.10 -10.14
N THR A 27 23.85 4.26 -11.46
CA THR A 27 24.04 5.56 -12.13
C THR A 27 22.71 5.95 -12.75
N GLU A 28 22.24 7.15 -12.40
CA GLU A 28 21.03 7.72 -12.99
C GLU A 28 21.28 8.06 -14.46
N VAL A 29 20.43 7.54 -15.36
CA VAL A 29 20.45 7.89 -16.79
C VAL A 29 19.36 8.91 -17.11
N ILE A 30 18.17 8.70 -16.55
CA ILE A 30 17.01 9.57 -16.66
C ILE A 30 16.30 9.55 -15.30
N ASN A 31 15.89 10.74 -14.83
CA ASN A 31 15.09 10.90 -13.64
C ASN A 31 13.87 11.76 -13.96
N LEU A 32 12.71 11.17 -13.74
CA LEU A 32 11.43 11.85 -13.83
C LEU A 32 11.07 12.31 -12.42
N GLU A 33 10.78 13.60 -12.31
CA GLU A 33 10.44 14.20 -11.04
C GLU A 33 9.20 13.55 -10.43
N ALA A 34 9.23 13.30 -9.12
CA ALA A 34 8.13 12.75 -8.34
C ALA A 34 8.00 13.50 -7.00
N THR A 35 6.87 13.31 -6.33
CA THR A 35 6.67 13.73 -4.94
C THR A 35 7.53 12.89 -3.98
N PRO A 36 7.73 13.36 -2.72
CA PRO A 36 8.50 12.62 -1.73
C PRO A 36 7.98 11.20 -1.50
N VAL A 37 8.89 10.30 -1.10
CA VAL A 37 8.50 8.93 -0.71
C VAL A 37 7.71 8.98 0.59
N ILE A 38 6.56 8.33 0.60
CA ILE A 38 5.63 8.24 1.73
C ILE A 38 5.41 6.78 2.15
N SER A 39 4.82 6.58 3.34
CA SER A 39 4.59 5.25 3.92
C SER A 39 3.10 4.92 3.99
N GLN A 40 2.72 3.77 3.43
CA GLN A 40 1.37 3.22 3.59
C GLN A 40 1.09 2.65 5.00
N GLY A 41 2.12 2.57 5.85
CA GLY A 41 2.00 1.96 7.17
C GLY A 41 1.59 0.49 7.11
N ARG A 42 0.78 0.06 8.09
CA ARG A 42 0.27 -1.30 8.23
C ARG A 42 -1.06 -1.46 7.50
N THR A 43 -1.02 -1.32 6.18
CA THR A 43 -2.18 -1.42 5.30
C THR A 43 -1.83 -2.19 4.02
N GLY A 44 -2.86 -2.73 3.35
CA GLY A 44 -2.77 -3.36 2.03
C GLY A 44 -3.07 -2.40 0.87
N THR A 45 -2.79 -1.10 1.01
CA THR A 45 -3.26 -0.05 0.08
C THR A 45 -2.19 0.47 -0.88
N CYS A 46 -1.14 -0.31 -1.17
CA CYS A 46 -0.06 0.09 -2.08
C CYS A 46 -0.57 0.58 -3.44
N TRP A 47 -1.68 0.01 -3.94
CA TRP A 47 -2.36 0.40 -5.16
C TRP A 47 -2.88 1.84 -5.14
N SER A 48 -3.32 2.33 -3.97
CA SER A 48 -3.75 3.72 -3.80
C SER A 48 -2.54 4.65 -3.77
N PHE A 49 -1.50 4.30 -3.00
CA PHE A 49 -0.27 5.10 -2.89
C PHE A 49 0.48 5.22 -4.21
N SER A 50 0.70 4.11 -4.92
CA SER A 50 1.44 4.14 -6.18
C SER A 50 0.68 4.89 -7.28
N SER A 51 -0.64 4.72 -7.35
CA SER A 51 -1.45 5.41 -8.36
C SER A 51 -1.62 6.89 -8.03
N THR A 52 -1.72 7.25 -6.75
CA THR A 52 -1.76 8.66 -6.31
C THR A 52 -0.44 9.36 -6.63
N SER A 53 0.70 8.74 -6.33
CA SER A 53 2.02 9.27 -6.72
C SER A 53 2.16 9.46 -8.24
N PHE A 54 1.60 8.54 -9.04
CA PHE A 54 1.51 8.70 -10.49
C PHE A 54 0.65 9.91 -10.88
N LEU A 55 -0.53 10.09 -10.28
CA LEU A 55 -1.40 11.23 -10.54
C LEU A 55 -0.74 12.56 -10.16
N GLU A 56 -0.04 12.63 -9.03
CA GLU A 56 0.72 13.81 -8.62
C GLU A 56 1.83 14.14 -9.62
N SER A 57 2.52 13.12 -10.13
CA SER A 57 3.54 13.28 -11.18
C SER A 57 2.92 13.82 -12.48
N GLU A 58 1.73 13.34 -12.86
CA GLU A 58 1.02 13.83 -14.05
C GLU A 58 0.48 15.26 -13.85
N ILE A 59 -0.01 15.61 -12.65
CA ILE A 59 -0.40 16.98 -12.32
C ILE A 59 0.81 17.90 -12.46
N MET A 60 1.96 17.51 -11.92
CA MET A 60 3.20 18.27 -12.05
C MET A 60 3.64 18.41 -13.51
N ARG A 61 3.60 17.33 -14.29
CA ARG A 61 3.95 17.34 -15.72
C ARG A 61 3.05 18.25 -16.55
N LEU A 62 1.74 18.26 -16.26
CA LEU A 62 0.75 18.99 -17.06
C LEU A 62 0.57 20.45 -16.61
N THR A 63 0.73 20.74 -15.33
CA THR A 63 0.35 22.03 -14.75
C THR A 63 1.52 22.76 -14.07
N GLY A 64 2.62 22.07 -13.80
CA GLY A 64 3.73 22.57 -12.99
C GLY A 64 3.42 22.68 -11.49
N GLN A 65 2.22 22.30 -11.04
CA GLN A 65 1.83 22.36 -9.64
C GLN A 65 2.23 21.09 -8.89
N ARG A 66 2.62 21.27 -7.63
CA ARG A 66 2.80 20.17 -6.68
C ARG A 66 1.63 20.15 -5.71
N ILE A 67 0.91 19.04 -5.69
CA ILE A 67 -0.25 18.83 -4.84
C ILE A 67 -0.03 17.51 -4.12
N ASP A 68 -0.22 17.53 -2.81
CA ASP A 68 -0.22 16.35 -1.94
C ASP A 68 -1.66 15.82 -1.85
N LEU A 69 -1.92 14.70 -2.52
CA LEU A 69 -3.25 14.11 -2.68
C LEU A 69 -3.52 13.07 -1.60
N SER A 70 -4.79 12.94 -1.19
CA SER A 70 -5.17 11.91 -0.23
C SER A 70 -5.35 10.54 -0.88
N GLU A 71 -4.42 9.61 -0.61
CA GLU A 71 -4.56 8.19 -0.95
C GLU A 71 -5.74 7.57 -0.20
N MET A 72 -5.94 8.00 1.05
CA MET A 72 -6.96 7.45 1.94
C MET A 72 -8.37 7.85 1.52
N TYR A 73 -8.54 8.99 0.84
CA TYR A 73 -9.84 9.39 0.30
C TYR A 73 -10.29 8.41 -0.78
N THR A 74 -9.37 8.01 -1.66
CA THR A 74 -9.61 6.96 -2.64
C THR A 74 -9.96 5.64 -1.97
N VAL A 75 -9.18 5.20 -0.97
CA VAL A 75 -9.44 3.95 -0.22
C VAL A 75 -10.81 3.95 0.43
N ARG A 76 -11.17 5.05 1.11
CA ARG A 76 -12.46 5.25 1.77
C ARG A 76 -13.62 5.07 0.81
N ASN A 77 -13.50 5.56 -0.41
CA ASN A 77 -14.57 5.49 -1.41
C ASN A 77 -14.60 4.14 -2.16
N THR A 78 -13.46 3.45 -2.26
CA THR A 78 -13.38 2.13 -2.91
C THR A 78 -13.90 1.00 -2.01
N TYR A 79 -13.63 1.03 -0.71
CA TYR A 79 -14.02 -0.06 0.21
C TYR A 79 -15.55 -0.34 0.22
N PRO A 80 -16.44 0.67 0.25
CA PRO A 80 -17.89 0.44 0.13
C PRO A 80 -18.29 -0.24 -1.18
N LYS A 81 -17.69 0.11 -2.32
CA LYS A 81 -17.96 -0.55 -3.61
C LYS A 81 -17.53 -2.01 -3.60
N LYS A 82 -16.40 -2.31 -2.95
CA LYS A 82 -15.94 -3.69 -2.76
C LYS A 82 -16.87 -4.47 -1.84
N ALA A 83 -17.40 -3.83 -0.80
CA ALA A 83 -18.38 -4.45 0.10
C ALA A 83 -19.67 -4.78 -0.66
N ASP A 84 -20.20 -3.83 -1.44
CA ASP A 84 -21.38 -4.04 -2.28
C ASP A 84 -21.16 -5.19 -3.27
N ASN A 85 -20.06 -5.17 -4.03
CA ASN A 85 -19.71 -6.25 -4.95
C ASN A 85 -19.53 -7.61 -4.25
N TYR A 86 -19.02 -7.63 -3.01
CA TYR A 86 -18.91 -8.85 -2.21
C TYR A 86 -20.28 -9.41 -1.85
N VAL A 87 -21.18 -8.58 -1.32
CA VAL A 87 -22.53 -8.96 -0.92
C VAL A 87 -23.36 -9.37 -2.13
N MET A 88 -23.36 -8.59 -3.21
CA MET A 88 -24.09 -8.86 -4.45
C MET A 88 -23.65 -10.16 -5.13
N ARG A 89 -22.38 -10.55 -4.93
CA ARG A 89 -21.85 -11.83 -5.42
C ARG A 89 -21.92 -12.95 -4.38
N GLN A 90 -22.76 -12.80 -3.35
CA GLN A 90 -23.01 -13.83 -2.34
C GLN A 90 -21.70 -14.33 -1.70
N GLY A 91 -20.79 -13.40 -1.40
CA GLY A 91 -19.50 -13.69 -0.78
C GLY A 91 -18.45 -14.32 -1.68
N LYS A 92 -18.72 -14.46 -2.99
CA LYS A 92 -17.79 -15.06 -3.98
C LYS A 92 -16.80 -14.06 -4.57
N ALA A 93 -17.01 -12.75 -4.36
CA ALA A 93 -16.00 -11.75 -4.69
C ALA A 93 -14.89 -11.74 -3.64
N GLN A 94 -13.76 -11.10 -3.94
CA GLN A 94 -12.72 -10.89 -2.94
C GLN A 94 -13.00 -9.62 -2.13
N PHE A 95 -13.10 -9.72 -0.80
CA PHE A 95 -13.13 -8.58 0.12
C PHE A 95 -11.87 -8.54 0.99
N SER A 96 -10.95 -7.63 0.67
CA SER A 96 -9.66 -7.41 1.34
C SER A 96 -9.25 -5.93 1.19
N GLU A 97 -8.07 -5.54 1.66
CA GLU A 97 -7.52 -4.19 1.45
C GLU A 97 -7.01 -3.94 0.02
N GLY A 98 -6.58 -4.99 -0.66
CA GLY A 98 -5.87 -4.89 -1.94
C GLY A 98 -6.75 -4.40 -3.09
N GLY A 99 -6.15 -3.77 -4.07
CA GLY A 99 -6.83 -3.16 -5.22
C GLY A 99 -5.85 -2.95 -6.36
N LEU A 100 -6.29 -2.24 -7.39
CA LEU A 100 -5.51 -1.96 -8.59
C LEU A 100 -5.63 -0.48 -8.98
N ALA A 101 -4.77 -0.02 -9.89
CA ALA A 101 -4.76 1.39 -10.31
C ALA A 101 -6.11 1.88 -10.86
N HIS A 102 -6.87 1.01 -11.51
CA HIS A 102 -8.21 1.36 -11.99
C HIS A 102 -9.20 1.67 -10.86
N ASP A 103 -9.02 1.12 -9.66
CA ASP A 103 -9.85 1.47 -8.51
C ASP A 103 -9.65 2.93 -8.12
N VAL A 104 -8.42 3.44 -8.23
CA VAL A 104 -8.11 4.86 -8.02
C VAL A 104 -8.76 5.72 -9.09
N LEU A 105 -8.55 5.39 -10.37
CA LEU A 105 -9.12 6.16 -11.48
C LEU A 105 -10.65 6.20 -11.45
N ASN A 106 -11.30 5.08 -11.09
CA ASN A 106 -12.74 5.01 -10.91
C ASN A 106 -13.21 5.85 -9.72
N SER A 107 -12.46 5.86 -8.62
CA SER A 107 -12.76 6.69 -7.45
C SER A 107 -12.64 8.18 -7.80
N VAL A 108 -11.58 8.57 -8.51
CA VAL A 108 -11.37 9.95 -8.99
C VAL A 108 -12.48 10.38 -9.94
N ALA A 109 -12.91 9.52 -10.86
CA ALA A 109 -13.97 9.84 -11.80
C ALA A 109 -15.33 10.08 -11.11
N GLU A 110 -15.62 9.35 -10.02
CA GLU A 110 -16.92 9.41 -9.34
C GLU A 110 -16.96 10.39 -8.15
N TYR A 111 -15.83 10.54 -7.44
CA TYR A 111 -15.75 11.31 -6.19
C TYR A 111 -14.72 12.44 -6.22
N GLY A 112 -13.94 12.55 -7.29
CA GLY A 112 -12.89 13.55 -7.41
C GLY A 112 -11.66 13.25 -6.56
N LEU A 113 -10.83 14.28 -6.40
CA LEU A 113 -9.60 14.28 -5.62
C LEU A 113 -9.72 15.28 -4.48
N VAL A 114 -9.04 14.99 -3.36
CA VAL A 114 -8.88 15.94 -2.26
C VAL A 114 -7.42 15.99 -1.83
N PRO A 115 -6.93 17.14 -1.32
CA PRO A 115 -5.61 17.21 -0.69
C PRO A 115 -5.51 16.30 0.54
N HIS A 116 -4.31 15.83 0.87
CA HIS A 116 -4.05 15.04 2.08
C HIS A 116 -4.58 15.74 3.34
N THR A 117 -4.44 17.06 3.43
CA THR A 117 -4.93 17.88 4.56
C THR A 117 -6.45 17.87 4.73
N ALA A 118 -7.22 17.58 3.67
CA ALA A 118 -8.67 17.50 3.75
C ALA A 118 -9.15 16.11 4.25
N TYR A 119 -8.35 15.07 4.02
CA TYR A 119 -8.63 13.73 4.52
C TYR A 119 -7.33 12.94 4.69
N THR A 120 -6.82 12.89 5.91
CA THR A 120 -5.61 12.11 6.19
C THR A 120 -5.90 10.62 6.25
N GLY A 121 -7.12 10.23 6.68
CA GLY A 121 -7.46 8.84 7.01
C GLY A 121 -6.82 8.31 8.29
N LEU A 122 -6.23 9.19 9.11
CA LEU A 122 -5.72 8.87 10.44
C LEU A 122 -6.80 9.17 11.49
N LEU A 123 -6.80 8.39 12.57
CA LEU A 123 -7.56 8.69 13.77
C LEU A 123 -6.80 9.73 14.63
N ASP A 124 -7.52 10.41 15.52
CA ASP A 124 -6.94 11.43 16.38
C ASP A 124 -5.76 10.87 17.20
N GLY A 125 -4.60 11.51 17.05
CA GLY A 125 -3.35 11.12 17.73
C GLY A 125 -2.51 10.05 17.02
N GLU A 126 -3.03 9.43 15.96
CA GLU A 126 -2.28 8.47 15.16
C GLU A 126 -1.36 9.17 14.15
N THR A 127 -0.18 8.59 13.94
CA THR A 127 0.82 9.10 12.97
C THR A 127 1.08 8.13 11.83
N ASN A 128 0.53 6.92 11.91
CA ASN A 128 0.72 5.86 10.91
C ASN A 128 -0.60 5.14 10.66
N HIS A 129 -0.83 4.74 9.40
CA HIS A 129 -2.00 3.95 9.07
C HIS A 129 -1.89 2.52 9.59
N ASN A 130 -2.99 2.01 10.13
CA ASN A 130 -3.14 0.62 10.52
C ASN A 130 -4.60 0.18 10.30
N HIS A 131 -4.83 -0.65 9.29
CA HIS A 131 -6.18 -1.10 8.92
C HIS A 131 -6.54 -2.48 9.47
N ALA A 132 -5.71 -3.07 10.34
CA ALA A 132 -5.96 -4.41 10.86
C ALA A 132 -7.34 -4.55 11.53
N GLU A 133 -7.72 -3.59 12.37
CA GLU A 133 -9.04 -3.57 13.02
C GLU A 133 -10.15 -3.26 12.01
N LEU A 134 -9.99 -2.20 11.21
CA LEU A 134 -10.97 -1.77 10.22
C LEU A 134 -11.39 -2.93 9.29
N VAL A 135 -10.41 -3.67 8.77
CA VAL A 135 -10.66 -4.78 7.83
C VAL A 135 -11.35 -5.95 8.51
N ALA A 136 -10.96 -6.28 9.75
CA ALA A 136 -11.60 -7.33 10.52
C ALA A 136 -13.09 -7.02 10.76
N VAL A 137 -13.39 -5.78 11.17
CA VAL A 137 -14.76 -5.31 11.40
C VAL A 137 -15.56 -5.32 10.10
N LEU A 138 -15.03 -4.74 9.02
CA LEU A 138 -15.71 -4.69 7.73
C LEU A 138 -15.96 -6.08 7.15
N LYS A 139 -14.99 -7.01 7.24
CA LYS A 139 -15.15 -8.39 6.76
C LYS A 139 -16.25 -9.11 7.51
N SER A 140 -16.26 -9.03 8.84
CA SER A 140 -17.31 -9.63 9.68
C SER A 140 -18.69 -9.08 9.35
N MET A 141 -18.78 -7.77 9.11
CA MET A 141 -20.02 -7.12 8.71
C MET A 141 -20.54 -7.67 7.38
N VAL A 142 -19.73 -7.67 6.31
CA VAL A 142 -20.19 -8.13 4.98
C VAL A 142 -20.49 -9.63 4.94
N ASP A 143 -19.78 -10.44 5.73
CA ASP A 143 -20.07 -11.88 5.86
C ASP A 143 -21.44 -12.13 6.49
N THR A 144 -21.78 -11.35 7.53
CA THR A 144 -23.10 -11.42 8.18
C THR A 144 -24.24 -11.12 7.20
N TYR A 145 -24.04 -10.15 6.31
CA TYR A 145 -25.03 -9.84 5.27
C TYR A 145 -25.19 -11.00 4.27
N VAL A 146 -24.08 -11.60 3.82
CA VAL A 146 -24.11 -12.74 2.90
C VAL A 146 -24.82 -13.95 3.53
N ASP A 147 -24.51 -14.26 4.79
CA ASP A 147 -25.10 -15.41 5.49
C ASP A 147 -26.62 -15.29 5.67
N ASN A 148 -27.13 -14.07 5.85
CA ASN A 148 -28.57 -13.82 5.97
C ASN A 148 -29.29 -13.90 4.62
N LEU A 149 -28.64 -13.48 3.52
CA LEU A 149 -29.19 -13.60 2.16
C LEU A 149 -29.34 -15.06 1.72
N VAL A 150 -28.48 -15.95 2.19
CA VAL A 150 -28.55 -17.39 1.85
C VAL A 150 -29.66 -18.11 2.63
N LYS A 151 -30.12 -17.55 3.75
CA LYS A 151 -31.16 -18.13 4.60
C LYS A 151 -32.59 -17.69 4.24
N SER A 152 -32.74 -16.65 3.42
CA SER A 152 -34.02 -16.15 2.89
C SER A 152 -34.38 -16.81 1.57
#